data_AF-A0A7X7ZKP1-F1
#
_entry.id   AF-A0A7X7ZKP1-F1
#
_cell.length_a   1.000
_cell.length_b   1.000
_cell.length_c   1.000
_cell.angle_alpha   90.00
_cell.angle_beta   90.00
_cell.angle_gamma   90.00
#
_symmetry.space_group_name_H-M   'P 1'
#
loop_
_entity.id
_entity.type
_entity.pdbx_description
1 polymer ?
#
loop_
_entity_poly.entity_id
_entity_poly.type
_entity_poly.pdbx_seq_one_letter_code
_entity_poly.pdbx_strand_id
1 'polypeptide(L)' 'MAAWQVCWELAGKTGERELNGLAEARHELKIARGAILTYDQESSRSAEGKTIRLVPVWKWLLG' A
#
# COMPACT_ATOMS: atom_id res chain seq x y z
N MET A 1 6.47 -2.89 13.04
CA MET A 1 6.67 -3.51 11.69
C MET A 1 5.56 -3.07 10.76
N ALA A 2 5.87 -2.81 9.49
CA ALA A 2 4.89 -2.44 8.45
C ALA A 2 5.19 -3.23 7.18
N ALA A 3 4.14 -3.64 6.46
CA ALA A 3 4.27 -4.27 5.15
C ALA A 3 4.22 -3.18 4.07
N TRP A 4 5.13 -3.27 3.10
CA TRP A 4 5.23 -2.32 2.01
C TRP A 4 4.99 -3.04 0.70
N GLN A 5 4.12 -2.50 -0.14
CA GLN A 5 4.05 -2.86 -1.55
C GLN A 5 4.60 -1.70 -2.38
N VAL A 6 5.22 -1.98 -3.52
CA VAL A 6 5.79 -0.95 -4.40
C VAL A 6 5.29 -1.16 -5.81
N CYS A 7 4.70 -0.13 -6.41
CA CYS A 7 4.27 -0.15 -7.80
C CYS A 7 4.47 1.23 -8.44
N TRP A 8 4.53 1.30 -9.76
CA TRP A 8 4.61 2.59 -10.46
C TRP A 8 3.30 3.37 -10.29
N GLU A 9 2.18 2.73 -10.62
CA GLU A 9 0.84 3.31 -10.57
C GLU A 9 -0.18 2.25 -10.12
N LEU A 10 -1.10 2.64 -9.24
CA LEU A 10 -2.23 1.86 -8.82
C LEU A 10 -3.43 2.10 -9.77
N ALA A 11 -3.45 1.41 -10.91
CA ALA A 11 -4.48 1.59 -11.93
C ALA A 11 -5.07 0.26 -12.44
N GLY A 12 -6.35 0.30 -12.82
CA GLY A 12 -7.07 -0.79 -13.49
C GLY A 12 -6.99 -2.13 -12.75
N LYS A 13 -6.83 -3.22 -13.52
CA LYS A 13 -6.72 -4.60 -13.01
C LYS A 13 -5.46 -4.84 -12.15
N THR A 14 -4.40 -4.05 -12.36
CA THR A 14 -3.16 -4.19 -11.59
C THR A 14 -3.36 -3.71 -10.16
N GLY A 15 -4.14 -2.65 -9.94
CA GLY A 15 -4.37 -2.09 -8.61
C GLY A 15 -5.01 -3.05 -7.62
N GLU A 16 -5.96 -3.89 -8.05
CA GLU A 16 -6.55 -4.93 -7.20
C GLU A 16 -5.52 -5.98 -6.77
N ARG A 17 -4.64 -6.40 -7.68
CA ARG A 17 -3.58 -7.37 -7.37
C ARG A 17 -2.61 -6.81 -6.34
N GLU A 18 -2.20 -5.54 -6.47
CA GLU A 18 -1.28 -4.90 -5.51
C GLU A 18 -1.92 -4.75 -4.12
N LEU A 19 -3.21 -4.39 -4.06
CA LEU A 19 -3.96 -4.30 -2.80
C LEU A 19 -4.13 -5.66 -2.13
N ASN A 20 -4.48 -6.68 -2.89
CA ASN A 20 -4.68 -8.05 -2.39
C ASN A 20 -3.37 -8.65 -1.88
N GLY A 21 -2.27 -8.49 -2.63
CA GLY A 21 -0.95 -8.96 -2.18
C GLY A 21 -0.51 -8.33 -0.86
N LEU A 22 -0.76 -7.01 -0.69
CA LEU A 22 -0.48 -6.34 0.59
C LEU A 22 -1.39 -6.85 1.72
N ALA A 23 -2.66 -7.13 1.43
CA ALA A 23 -3.61 -7.65 2.42
C ALA A 23 -3.22 -9.07 2.86
N GLU A 24 -2.88 -9.96 1.92
CA GLU A 24 -2.39 -11.32 2.17
C GLU A 24 -1.11 -11.29 3.00
N ALA A 25 -0.11 -10.51 2.60
CA ALA A 25 1.15 -10.40 3.35
C ALA A 25 0.92 -9.91 4.79
N ARG A 26 0.00 -8.96 5.00
CA ARG A 26 -0.36 -8.51 6.35
C ARG A 26 -1.06 -9.57 7.17
N HIS A 27 -1.92 -10.37 6.55
CA HIS A 27 -2.64 -11.46 7.20
C HIS A 27 -1.65 -12.55 7.65
N GLU A 28 -0.85 -13.07 6.72
CA GLU A 28 0.11 -14.16 6.97
C GLU A 28 1.18 -13.76 7.99
N LEU A 29 1.69 -12.53 7.89
CA LEU A 29 2.75 -12.04 8.79
C LEU A 29 2.20 -11.35 10.05
N LYS A 30 0.88 -11.32 10.24
CA LYS A 30 0.19 -10.65 11.36
C LYS A 30 0.63 -9.18 11.55
N ILE A 31 0.81 -8.46 10.46
CA ILE A 31 1.25 -7.06 10.46
C ILE A 31 0.05 -6.10 10.44
N ALA A 32 -0.06 -5.27 11.48
CA ALA A 32 -1.16 -4.32 11.62
C ALA A 32 -1.14 -3.15 10.62
N ARG A 33 0.04 -2.74 10.11
CA ARG A 33 0.19 -1.55 9.25
C ARG A 33 0.61 -1.94 7.83
N GLY A 34 0.05 -1.27 6.82
CA GLY A 34 0.42 -1.45 5.43
C GLY A 34 0.38 -0.15 4.65
N ALA A 35 1.29 0.00 3.69
CA ALA A 35 1.31 1.11 2.75
C ALA A 35 1.85 0.67 1.39
N ILE A 36 1.47 1.42 0.36
CA ILE A 36 1.92 1.24 -1.01
C ILE A 36 2.75 2.45 -1.39
N LEU A 37 3.99 2.22 -1.81
CA LEU A 37 4.80 3.25 -2.43
C LEU A 37 4.48 3.31 -3.92
N THR A 38 4.20 4.52 -4.40
CA THR A 38 3.87 4.81 -5.80
C THR A 38 4.88 5.79 -6.39
N TYR A 39 4.86 6.02 -7.70
CA TYR A 39 5.69 7.04 -8.31
C TYR A 39 5.31 8.44 -7.79
N ASP A 40 4.03 8.82 -7.91
CA ASP A 40 3.51 10.15 -7.56
C ASP A 40 2.09 10.14 -6.95
N GLN A 41 1.44 8.99 -6.83
CA GLN A 41 0.05 8.90 -6.36
C GLN A 41 -0.05 8.89 -4.83
N GLU A 42 -0.89 9.77 -4.28
CA GLU A 42 -1.18 9.82 -2.85
C GLU A 42 -2.66 9.57 -2.58
N SER A 43 -2.95 8.67 -1.64
CA SER A 43 -4.33 8.34 -1.27
C SER A 43 -4.38 7.65 0.09
N SER A 44 -5.52 7.75 0.77
CA SER A 44 -5.83 6.93 1.94
C SER A 44 -7.15 6.22 1.72
N ARG A 45 -7.14 4.89 1.76
CA ARG A 45 -8.35 4.08 1.67
C ARG A 45 -8.55 3.31 2.96
N SER A 46 -9.74 3.42 3.54
CA SER A 46 -10.15 2.64 4.70
C SER A 46 -11.09 1.54 4.24
N ALA A 47 -10.65 0.29 4.34
CA ALA A 47 -11.49 -0.89 4.12
C ALA A 47 -11.45 -1.74 5.38
N GLU A 48 -12.62 -2.13 5.90
CA GLU A 48 -12.75 -3.06 7.04
C GLU A 48 -11.92 -2.66 8.30
N GLY A 49 -11.92 -1.37 8.64
CA GLY A 49 -11.16 -0.86 9.79
C GLY A 49 -9.64 -0.84 9.63
N LYS A 50 -9.12 -1.20 8.44
CA LYS A 50 -7.70 -1.17 8.11
C LYS A 50 -7.46 -0.11 7.04
N THR A 51 -6.70 0.93 7.39
CA THR A 51 -6.31 1.97 6.42
C THR A 51 -5.05 1.54 5.65
N ILE A 52 -5.15 1.52 4.32
CA ILE A 52 -4.00 1.40 3.41
C ILE A 52 -3.70 2.80 2.88
N ARG A 53 -2.44 3.22 2.99
CA ARG A 53 -1.96 4.51 2.45
C ARG A 53 -1.18 4.27 1.17
N LEU A 54 -1.44 5.07 0.16
CA LEU A 54 -0.58 5.26 -0.99
C LEU A 54 0.28 6.48 -0.71
N VAL A 55 1.59 6.31 -0.86
CA VAL A 55 2.58 7.35 -0.57
C VAL A 55 3.52 7.46 -1.78
N PRO A 56 3.67 8.64 -2.38
CA PRO A 56 4.71 8.86 -3.38
C PRO A 56 6.08 8.52 -2.82
N VAL A 57 6.88 7.74 -3.55
CA VAL A 57 8.19 7.25 -3.08
C VAL A 57 9.12 8.40 -2.70
N TRP A 58 9.07 9.52 -3.44
CA TRP A 58 9.88 10.69 -3.15
C TRP A 58 9.49 11.36 -1.81
N LYS A 59 8.21 11.35 -1.43
CA LYS A 59 7.79 11.85 -0.11
C LYS A 59 8.30 10.95 1.00
N TRP A 60 8.22 9.64 0.79
CA TRP A 60 8.72 8.66 1.75
C TRP A 60 10.24 8.78 1.97
N LEU A 61 11.01 9.04 0.91
CA LEU A 61 12.46 9.23 0.99
C LEU A 61 12.87 10.50 1.74
N LEU A 62 12.03 11.53 1.74
CA LEU A 62 12.36 12.84 2.32
C LEU A 62 12.06 12.96 3.82
N GLY A 63 11.23 12.07 4.39
CA GLY A 63 10.95 12.01 5.83
C GLY A 63 10.00 13.08 6.33
#